data_AF-A0A920GAP1-F1
#
_entry.id   AF-A0A920GAP1-F1
#
_cell.length_a   1.000
_cell.length_b   1.000
_cell.length_c   1.000
_cell.angle_alpha   90.00
_cell.angle_beta   90.00
_cell.angle_gamma   90.00
#
_symmetry.space_group_name_H-M   'P 1'
#
loop_
_entity.id
_entity.type
_entity.pdbx_description
1 polymer ?
#
loop_
_entity_poly.entity_id
_entity_poly.type
_entity_poly.pdbx_seq_one_letter_code
_entity_poly.pdbx_strand_id
1 'polypeptide(L)' 'MLFIDGGHSFESANNDYEHWEPKIVNGGCLVIHDIFENPDEGGQAPYEIYQKALQNNYKIYERVDTIICLIKG' A
#
# COMPACT_ATOMS: atom_id res chain seq x y z
N MET A 1 5.12 -9.91 6.83
CA MET A 1 5.37 -8.82 5.87
C MET A 1 4.60 -9.16 4.61
N LEU A 2 3.90 -8.19 4.05
CA LEU A 2 3.36 -8.22 2.70
C LEU A 2 4.07 -7.12 1.90
N PHE A 3 4.35 -7.39 0.63
CA PHE A 3 4.75 -6.37 -0.35
C PHE A 3 3.76 -6.45 -1.50
N ILE A 4 3.11 -5.34 -1.84
CA ILE A 4 2.18 -5.26 -2.98
C ILE A 4 3.00 -4.83 -4.19
N ASP A 5 3.45 -5.87 -4.89
CA ASP A 5 4.41 -5.93 -6.02
C ASP A 5 3.67 -6.29 -7.32
N GLY A 6 2.40 -5.86 -7.43
CA GLY A 6 1.37 -6.44 -8.31
C GLY A 6 0.92 -5.57 -9.49
N GLY A 7 -0.37 -5.68 -9.84
CA GLY A 7 -0.94 -5.02 -11.01
C GLY A 7 -1.37 -3.57 -10.75
N HIS A 8 -1.06 -2.66 -11.69
CA HIS A 8 -1.29 -1.21 -11.56
C HIS A 8 -2.68 -0.71 -12.01
N SER A 9 -3.66 -1.62 -12.19
CA SER A 9 -5.06 -1.22 -12.34
C SER A 9 -5.71 -1.08 -10.95
N PHE A 10 -6.72 -0.22 -10.81
CA PHE A 10 -7.48 -0.08 -9.56
C PHE A 10 -8.09 -1.42 -9.10
N GLU A 11 -8.58 -2.23 -10.05
CA GLU A 11 -9.08 -3.59 -9.77
C GLU A 11 -7.97 -4.50 -9.23
N SER A 12 -6.79 -4.50 -9.85
CA SER A 12 -5.66 -5.33 -9.43
C SER A 12 -5.15 -4.93 -8.04
N ALA A 13 -4.82 -3.64 -7.85
CA ALA A 13 -4.29 -3.12 -6.59
C ALA A 13 -5.28 -3.32 -5.42
N ASN A 14 -6.58 -3.07 -5.64
CA ASN A 14 -7.59 -3.27 -4.61
C ASN A 14 -7.81 -4.76 -4.30
N ASN A 15 -7.82 -5.64 -5.31
CA ASN A 15 -7.90 -7.09 -5.09
C ASN A 15 -6.70 -7.59 -4.29
N ASP A 16 -5.48 -7.16 -4.62
CA ASP A 16 -4.28 -7.54 -3.86
C ASP A 16 -4.35 -7.04 -2.42
N TYR A 17 -4.75 -5.78 -2.20
CA TYR A 17 -4.95 -5.25 -0.85
C TYR A 17 -5.99 -6.07 -0.06
N GLU A 18 -7.20 -6.25 -0.58
CA GLU A 18 -8.31 -6.89 0.16
C GLU A 18 -8.07 -8.38 0.43
N HIS A 19 -7.39 -9.10 -0.47
CA HIS A 19 -7.11 -10.53 -0.29
C HIS A 19 -5.85 -10.81 0.53
N TRP A 20 -4.92 -9.86 0.68
CA TRP A 20 -3.65 -10.08 1.39
C TRP A 20 -3.47 -9.28 2.69
N GLU A 21 -4.03 -8.07 2.82
CA GLU A 21 -3.97 -7.27 4.06
C GLU A 21 -4.49 -8.03 5.30
N PRO A 22 -5.62 -8.78 5.26
CA PRO A 22 -6.15 -9.44 6.46
C PRO A 22 -5.23 -10.55 7.02
N LYS A 23 -4.24 -10.99 6.24
CA LYS A 23 -3.23 -11.99 6.65
C LYS A 23 -2.06 -11.34 7.42
N ILE A 24 -1.99 -10.02 7.49
CA ILE A 24 -0.98 -9.27 8.24
C ILE A 24 -1.42 -9.19 9.71
N VAL A 25 -0.59 -9.71 10.61
CA VAL A 25 -0.77 -9.61 12.07
C VAL A 25 -0.42 -8.21 12.57
N ASN A 26 -0.94 -7.80 13.74
CA ASN A 26 -0.53 -6.57 14.43
C ASN A 26 0.99 -6.54 14.67
N GLY A 27 1.61 -5.37 14.55
CA GLY A 27 3.08 -5.21 14.46
C GLY A 27 3.69 -5.68 13.14
N GLY A 28 2.88 -6.28 12.25
CA GLY A 28 3.28 -6.71 10.92
C GLY A 28 3.38 -5.55 9.93
N CYS A 29 4.20 -5.78 8.90
CA CYS A 29 4.52 -4.81 7.86
C CYS A 29 3.71 -5.03 6.56
N LEU A 30 3.19 -3.93 6.02
CA LEU A 30 2.65 -3.77 4.67
C LEU A 30 3.57 -2.82 3.90
N VAL A 31 4.11 -3.24 2.76
CA VAL A 31 4.89 -2.42 1.84
C VAL A 31 4.11 -2.26 0.53
N ILE A 32 4.14 -1.06 -0.05
CA ILE A 32 3.50 -0.74 -1.34
C ILE A 32 4.50 0.05 -2.17
N HIS A 33 4.67 -0.29 -3.46
CA HIS A 33 5.51 0.44 -4.43
C HIS A 33 4.70 1.36 -5.33
N ASP A 34 5.39 2.14 -6.18
CA ASP A 34 4.80 2.98 -7.24
C ASP A 34 3.68 3.91 -6.75
N ILE A 35 3.87 4.46 -5.55
CA ILE A 35 3.04 5.53 -4.97
C ILE A 35 3.48 6.88 -5.54
N PHE A 36 2.58 7.50 -6.28
CA PHE A 36 2.68 8.88 -6.74
C PHE A 36 1.51 9.70 -6.21
N GLU A 37 1.76 10.68 -5.34
CA GLU A 37 0.71 11.61 -4.88
C GLU A 37 0.22 12.59 -5.96
N ASN A 38 1.03 12.80 -7.00
CA ASN A 38 0.68 13.62 -8.15
C ASN A 38 0.27 12.72 -9.34
N PRO A 39 -0.97 12.85 -9.88
CA PRO A 39 -1.41 12.05 -11.03
C PRO A 39 -0.64 12.37 -12.32
N ASP A 40 0.04 13.51 -12.41
CA ASP A 40 0.92 13.83 -13.56
C ASP A 40 2.28 13.11 -13.47
N GLU A 41 2.65 12.56 -12.31
CA GLU A 41 3.90 11.82 -12.10
C GLU A 41 3.70 10.29 -12.22
N GLY A 42 2.52 9.76 -11.91
CA GLY A 42 2.24 8.34 -12.10
C GLY A 42 0.84 7.85 -11.71
N GLY A 43 0.64 6.55 -11.91
CA GLY A 43 -0.65 5.87 -11.73
C GLY A 43 -1.14 5.89 -10.28
N GLN A 44 -2.45 6.10 -10.09
CA GLN A 44 -3.04 6.37 -8.79
C GLN A 44 -3.50 5.11 -8.02
N ALA A 45 -3.45 3.92 -8.63
CA ALA A 45 -3.94 2.69 -7.98
C ALA A 45 -3.14 2.27 -6.72
N PRO A 46 -1.79 2.35 -6.67
CA PRO A 46 -1.04 2.10 -5.44
C PRO A 46 -1.25 3.20 -4.39
N TYR A 47 -1.41 4.46 -4.83
CA TYR A 47 -1.73 5.58 -3.94
C TYR A 47 -3.09 5.41 -3.25
N GLU A 48 -4.12 4.91 -3.96
CA GLU A 48 -5.43 4.63 -3.38
C GLU A 48 -5.35 3.59 -2.25
N ILE A 49 -4.69 2.45 -2.47
CA ILE A 49 -4.56 1.42 -1.42
C ILE A 49 -3.64 1.85 -0.27
N TYR A 50 -2.68 2.75 -0.51
CA TYR A 50 -1.92 3.42 0.55
C TYR A 50 -2.81 4.35 1.41
N GLN A 51 -3.66 5.17 0.79
CA GLN A 51 -4.64 5.99 1.53
C GLN A 51 -5.64 5.11 2.32
N LYS A 52 -6.08 3.99 1.72
CA LYS A 52 -6.91 2.97 2.37
C LYS A 52 -6.20 2.34 3.57
N ALA A 53 -4.89 2.07 3.49
CA ALA A 53 -4.10 1.57 4.61
C ALA A 53 -4.02 2.58 5.77
N LEU A 54 -3.71 3.86 5.49
CA LEU A 54 -3.63 4.92 6.50
C LEU A 54 -4.92 5.09 7.30
N GLN A 55 -6.08 4.83 6.69
CA GLN A 55 -7.39 4.86 7.35
C GLN A 55 -7.66 3.62 8.23
N ASN A 56 -6.94 2.51 8.01
CA ASN A 56 -7.19 1.19 8.60
C ASN A 56 -6.09 0.75 9.58
N ASN A 57 -5.81 1.57 10.61
CA ASN A 57 -4.88 1.25 11.71
C ASN A 57 -3.41 0.98 11.28
N TYR A 58 -2.99 1.42 10.10
CA TYR A 58 -1.57 1.45 9.72
C TYR A 58 -0.91 2.77 10.10
N LYS A 59 0.40 2.72 10.36
CA LYS A 59 1.26 3.89 10.59
C LYS A 59 2.47 3.82 9.68
N ILE A 60 2.88 4.95 9.11
CA ILE A 60 4.10 5.05 8.31
C ILE A 60 5.31 4.73 9.20
N TYR A 61 6.19 3.86 8.71
CA TYR A 61 7.48 3.55 9.31
C TYR A 61 8.62 4.23 8.54
N GLU A 62 8.63 4.06 7.21
CA GLU A 62 9.68 4.60 6.33
C GLU A 62 9.11 4.79 4.91
N ARG A 63 9.68 5.74 4.15
CA ARG A 63 9.47 5.88 2.71
C ARG A 63 10.82 6.01 2.01
N VAL A 64 10.99 5.32 0.89
CA VAL A 64 12.12 5.46 -0.02
C VAL A 64 11.56 5.61 -1.44
N ASP A 65 11.73 6.80 -2.01
CA ASP A 65 11.20 7.14 -3.34
C ASP A 65 9.68 6.86 -3.47
N THR A 66 9.24 6.05 -4.43
CA THR A 66 7.83 5.63 -4.61
C THR A 66 7.38 4.51 -3.66
N ILE A 67 8.26 3.96 -2.83
CA ILE A 67 7.98 2.81 -1.95
C ILE A 67 7.73 3.28 -0.52
N ILE A 68 6.61 2.85 0.09
CA ILE A 68 6.32 3.09 1.51
C ILE A 68 6.19 1.80 2.32
N CYS A 69 6.74 1.82 3.53
CA CYS A 69 6.61 0.79 4.54
C CYS A 69 5.67 1.26 5.66
N LEU A 70 4.63 0.47 5.93
CA LEU A 70 3.61 0.71 6.93
C LEU A 70 3.61 -0.42 7.97
N ILE A 71 3.37 -0.09 9.24
CA ILE A 71 3.19 -1.05 10.33
C ILE A 71 1.74 -1.05 10.80
N LYS A 72 1.14 -2.23 10.89
CA LYS A 72 -0.19 -2.46 11.45
C LYS A 72 -0.16 -2.30 12.96
N GLY A 73 -1.04 -1.48 13.54
CA GLY A 73 -1.28 -1.44 15.00
C GLY A 73 -1.97 -2.70 15.50
#